data_AF-A0A3M1CFB8-F1
#
_entry.id   AF-A0A3M1CFB8-F1
#
_cell.length_a   1.000
_cell.length_b   1.000
_cell.length_c   1.000
_cell.angle_alpha   90.00
_cell.angle_beta   90.00
_cell.angle_gamma   90.00
#
_symmetry.space_group_name_H-M   'P 1'
#
loop_
_entity.id
_entity.type
_entity.pdbx_description
1 polymer ?
#
loop_
_entity_poly.entity_id
_entity_poly.type
_entity_poly.pdbx_seq_one_letter_code
_entity_poly.pdbx_strand_id
1 'polypeptide(L)'
;PSSVYHFLIQINAIDKVNFAVKTWKIEGAIKRDNANNTTLVGSTTTVTSADTGTTNWDVRVTANDTNEALKIEVKHDSANQVRFSLNIFATETRV
;
A
#
# COMPACT_ATOMS: atom_id res chain seq x y z
N PRO A 1 4.10 14.75 18.81
CA PRO A 1 3.34 15.80 18.11
C PRO A 1 2.30 15.13 17.21
N SER A 2 1.11 15.72 17.08
CA SER A 2 0.04 15.14 16.27
C SER A 2 0.25 15.47 14.79
N SER A 3 -0.03 14.52 13.90
CA SER A 3 0.08 14.73 12.47
C SER A 3 -0.88 13.88 11.66
N VAL A 4 -1.11 14.30 10.42
CA VAL A 4 -1.77 13.51 9.39
C VAL A 4 -0.80 13.33 8.23
N TYR A 5 -0.69 12.10 7.75
CA TYR A 5 0.08 11.72 6.57
C TYR A 5 -0.88 11.19 5.51
N HIS A 6 -1.20 12.03 4.52
CA HIS A 6 -2.00 11.66 3.36
C HIS A 6 -1.11 11.03 2.29
N PHE A 7 -1.58 9.99 1.61
CA PHE A 7 -0.83 9.27 0.58
C PHE A 7 -1.66 8.93 -0.65
N LEU A 8 -1.02 9.03 -1.81
CA LEU A 8 -1.40 8.46 -3.09
C LEU A 8 -0.28 7.53 -3.54
N ILE A 9 -0.61 6.27 -3.80
CA ILE A 9 0.39 5.23 -4.07
C ILE A 9 0.01 4.50 -5.34
N GLN A 10 1.00 4.32 -6.22
CA GLN A 10 0.90 3.38 -7.32
C GLN A 10 1.86 2.22 -7.07
N ILE A 11 1.39 0.99 -7.25
CA ILE A 11 2.19 -0.23 -7.10
C ILE A 11 2.12 -1.02 -8.41
N ASN A 12 3.27 -1.48 -8.88
CA ASN A 12 3.37 -2.44 -9.96
C ASN A 12 3.94 -3.75 -9.42
N ALA A 13 3.29 -4.86 -9.73
CA ALA A 13 3.81 -6.20 -9.50
C ALA A 13 4.04 -6.91 -10.84
N ILE A 14 5.16 -7.61 -10.95
CA ILE A 14 5.48 -8.42 -12.13
C ILE A 14 6.08 -9.77 -11.71
N ASP A 15 5.46 -10.86 -12.15
CA ASP A 15 6.01 -12.21 -12.05
C ASP A 15 7.18 -12.37 -13.03
N LYS A 16 8.34 -12.78 -12.54
CA LYS A 16 9.51 -13.03 -13.39
C LYS A 16 9.42 -14.33 -14.20
N VAL A 17 8.53 -15.25 -13.85
CA VAL A 17 8.39 -16.56 -14.49
C VAL A 17 7.39 -16.48 -15.64
N ASN A 18 6.14 -16.12 -15.33
CA ASN A 18 5.06 -16.10 -16.33
C ASN A 18 4.83 -14.70 -16.94
N PHE A 19 5.59 -13.71 -16.50
CA PHE A 19 5.43 -12.30 -16.92
C PHE A 19 4.03 -11.73 -16.65
N ALA A 20 3.31 -12.30 -15.67
CA ALA A 20 2.00 -11.82 -15.26
C ALA A 20 2.13 -10.52 -14.46
N VAL A 21 1.28 -9.54 -14.77
CA VAL A 21 1.29 -8.20 -14.19
C VAL A 21 -0.01 -7.90 -13.47
N LYS A 22 0.11 -7.21 -12.32
CA LYS A 22 -1.01 -6.54 -11.68
C LYS A 22 -0.55 -5.20 -11.09
N THR A 23 -1.39 -4.19 -11.24
CA THR A 23 -1.10 -2.84 -10.74
C THR A 23 -2.27 -2.32 -9.90
N TRP A 24 -1.93 -1.48 -8.91
CA TRP A 24 -2.90 -0.88 -8.00
C TRP A 24 -2.63 0.60 -7.81
N LYS A 25 -3.71 1.35 -7.58
CA LYS A 25 -3.68 2.70 -7.01
C LYS A 25 -4.32 2.68 -5.62
N ILE A 26 -3.70 3.36 -4.66
CA ILE A 26 -4.19 3.48 -3.29
C ILE A 26 -4.23 4.93 -2.88
N GLU A 27 -5.32 5.34 -2.24
CA GLU A 27 -5.49 6.68 -1.69
C GLU A 27 -6.03 6.59 -0.26
N GLY A 28 -5.46 7.36 0.66
CA GLY A 28 -5.88 7.35 2.06
C GLY A 28 -4.98 8.22 2.94
N ALA A 29 -5.20 8.12 4.25
CA ALA A 29 -4.37 8.81 5.23
C ALA A 29 -4.19 7.99 6.51
N ILE A 30 -3.03 8.12 7.14
CA ILE A 30 -2.86 7.76 8.54
C ILE A 30 -2.75 9.03 9.38
N LYS A 31 -3.16 8.95 10.64
CA LYS A 31 -2.93 10.00 11.62
C LYS A 31 -2.19 9.46 12.82
N ARG A 32 -1.37 10.32 13.41
CA ARG A 32 -0.64 10.07 14.65
C ARG A 32 -1.05 11.08 15.70
N ASP A 33 -1.20 10.64 16.94
CA ASP A 33 -1.41 11.53 18.09
C ASP A 33 -0.13 11.73 18.93
N ASN A 34 -0.26 12.45 20.05
CA ASN A 34 0.84 12.69 20.97
C ASN A 34 1.05 11.58 22.01
N ALA A 35 0.34 10.45 21.87
CA ALA A 35 0.42 9.27 22.73
C ALA A 35 0.93 8.03 21.98
N ASN A 36 1.57 8.25 20.83
CA ASN A 36 2.12 7.22 19.94
C ASN A 36 1.08 6.29 19.32
N ASN A 37 -0.18 6.73 19.21
CA ASN A 37 -1.20 5.99 18.49
C ASN A 37 -1.22 6.39 17.02
N THR A 38 -1.16 5.41 16.13
CA THR A 38 -1.25 5.55 14.68
C THR A 38 -2.49 4.83 14.17
N THR A 39 -3.37 5.56 13.48
CA THR A 39 -4.63 5.01 12.98
C THR A 39 -4.83 5.34 11.50
N LEU A 40 -5.46 4.42 10.77
CA LEU A 40 -5.86 4.64 9.38
C LEU A 40 -7.17 5.41 9.34
N VAL A 41 -7.22 6.53 8.61
CA VAL A 41 -8.40 7.40 8.44
C VAL A 41 -9.13 7.05 7.13
N GLY A 42 -9.19 5.75 6.82
CA GLY A 42 -9.69 5.22 5.56
C GLY A 42 -8.64 5.06 4.47
N SER A 43 -8.92 4.15 3.55
CA SER A 43 -8.15 3.93 2.33
C SER A 43 -9.02 3.30 1.25
N THR A 44 -8.79 3.67 0.00
CA THR A 44 -9.36 2.98 -1.16
C THR A 44 -8.22 2.33 -1.95
N THR A 45 -8.38 1.06 -2.29
CA THR A 45 -7.47 0.32 -3.18
C THR A 45 -8.21 0.00 -4.48
N THR A 46 -7.67 0.45 -5.60
CA THR A 46 -8.22 0.21 -6.94
C THR A 46 -7.23 -0.58 -7.77
N VAL A 47 -7.66 -1.71 -8.34
CA VAL A 47 -6.87 -2.43 -9.35
C VAL A 47 -6.92 -1.63 -10.65
N THR A 48 -5.76 -1.26 -11.19
CA THR A 48 -5.67 -0.46 -12.42
C THR A 48 -5.39 -1.28 -13.67
N SER A 49 -4.74 -2.44 -13.53
CA SER A 49 -4.50 -3.41 -14.61
C SER A 49 -4.22 -4.78 -13.99
N ALA A 50 -4.65 -5.86 -14.65
CA ALA A 50 -4.45 -7.23 -14.15
C ALA A 50 -4.52 -8.25 -15.28
N ASP A 51 -3.54 -9.16 -15.33
CA ASP A 51 -3.63 -10.38 -16.14
C ASP A 51 -4.52 -11.43 -15.45
N THR A 52 -5.15 -12.30 -16.24
CA THR A 52 -6.12 -13.34 -15.78
C THR A 52 -5.58 -14.27 -14.68
N GLY A 53 -4.27 -14.51 -14.64
CA GLY A 53 -3.61 -15.34 -13.61
C GLY A 53 -3.37 -14.66 -12.26
N THR A 54 -3.73 -13.37 -12.09
CA THR A 54 -3.39 -12.57 -10.90
C THR A 54 -4.57 -12.31 -9.96
N THR A 55 -5.65 -13.10 -10.09
CA THR A 55 -6.92 -12.88 -9.37
C THR A 55 -6.74 -12.95 -7.85
N ASN A 56 -5.87 -13.82 -7.35
CA ASN A 56 -5.59 -13.99 -5.92
C ASN A 56 -4.54 -12.99 -5.36
N TRP A 57 -3.94 -12.15 -6.20
CA TRP A 57 -3.00 -11.11 -5.77
C TRP A 57 -3.77 -9.92 -5.24
N ASP A 58 -3.31 -9.35 -4.14
CA ASP A 58 -4.03 -8.29 -3.44
C ASP A 58 -3.07 -7.35 -2.71
N VAL A 59 -3.56 -6.16 -2.34
CA VAL A 59 -2.81 -5.20 -1.54
C VAL A 59 -3.64 -4.75 -0.35
N ARG A 60 -3.07 -4.88 0.84
CA ARG A 60 -3.66 -4.40 2.08
C ARG A 60 -2.88 -3.20 2.62
N VAL A 61 -3.61 -2.18 3.05
CA VAL A 61 -3.06 -1.00 3.71
C VAL A 61 -3.57 -0.90 5.13
N THR A 62 -2.65 -0.69 6.06
CA THR A 62 -2.94 -0.58 7.50
C THR A 62 -2.03 0.46 8.14
N ALA A 63 -2.45 0.97 9.29
CA ALA A 63 -1.56 1.70 10.18
C ALA A 63 -0.78 0.69 11.04
N ASN A 64 0.54 0.91 11.16
CA ASN A 64 1.38 0.19 12.11
C ASN A 64 1.59 1.06 13.34
N ASP A 65 0.89 0.70 14.42
CA ASP A 65 0.93 1.44 15.67
C ASP A 65 2.28 1.32 16.38
N THR A 66 2.89 0.14 16.35
CA THR A 66 4.18 -0.13 16.99
C THR A 66 5.33 0.67 16.37
N ASN A 67 5.34 0.81 15.05
CA ASN A 67 6.39 1.53 14.32
C ASN A 67 5.96 2.92 13.84
N GLU A 68 4.73 3.31 14.18
CA GLU A 68 4.15 4.62 13.89
C GLU A 68 4.22 5.01 12.41
N ALA A 69 3.87 4.05 11.56
CA ALA A 69 4.14 4.10 10.13
C ALA A 69 2.95 3.60 9.29
N LEU A 70 2.96 3.98 8.01
CA LEU A 70 2.12 3.35 7.00
C LEU A 70 2.65 1.95 6.69
N LYS A 71 1.78 0.94 6.70
CA LYS A 71 2.12 -0.44 6.33
C LYS A 71 1.35 -0.85 5.08
N ILE A 72 2.08 -1.34 4.08
CA ILE A 72 1.55 -1.86 2.83
C ILE A 72 2.01 -3.30 2.69
N GLU A 73 1.07 -4.20 2.47
CA GLU A 73 1.33 -5.62 2.32
C GLU A 73 0.77 -6.09 0.99
N VAL A 74 1.62 -6.68 0.16
CA VAL A 74 1.24 -7.21 -1.15
C VAL A 74 1.20 -8.72 -1.08
N LYS A 75 0.03 -9.30 -1.33
CA LYS A 75 -0.16 -10.74 -1.54
C LYS A 75 0.09 -11.06 -3.00
N HIS A 76 0.92 -12.05 -3.25
CA HIS A 76 1.18 -12.62 -4.57
C HIS A 76 1.22 -14.14 -4.50
N ASP A 77 1.37 -14.80 -5.65
CA ASP A 77 1.58 -16.25 -5.69
C ASP A 77 2.96 -16.59 -5.09
N SER A 78 2.97 -17.43 -4.06
CA SER A 78 4.18 -17.84 -3.34
C SER A 78 5.13 -18.69 -4.17
N ALA A 79 4.64 -19.35 -5.22
CA ALA A 79 5.48 -20.17 -6.10
C ALA A 79 6.33 -19.30 -7.06
N ASN A 80 5.93 -18.05 -7.28
CA ASN A 80 6.50 -17.19 -8.30
C ASN A 80 7.41 -16.12 -7.69
N GLN A 81 8.50 -15.80 -8.40
CA GLN A 81 9.38 -14.70 -8.03
C GLN A 81 8.77 -13.38 -8.54
N VAL A 82 8.09 -12.65 -7.67
CA VAL A 82 7.45 -11.37 -8.02
C VAL A 82 8.34 -10.19 -7.62
N ARG A 83 8.48 -9.21 -8.52
CA ARG A 83 9.10 -7.91 -8.21
C ARG A 83 8.04 -6.85 -8.02
N PHE A 84 8.30 -5.94 -7.09
CA PHE A 84 7.44 -4.80 -6.80
C PHE A 84 8.19 -3.51 -7.04
N SER A 85 7.52 -2.54 -7.66
CA SER A 85 7.95 -1.15 -7.71
C SER A 85 6.79 -0.27 -7.30
N LEU A 86 7.09 0.84 -6.64
CA LEU A 86 6.06 1.74 -6.14
C LEU A 86 6.49 3.19 -6.16
N ASN A 87 5.52 4.06 -6.45
CA ASN A 87 5.63 5.51 -6.33
C ASN A 87 4.67 5.96 -5.22
N ILE A 88 5.13 6.88 -4.38
CA ILE A 88 4.35 7.45 -3.30
C ILE A 88 4.39 8.97 -3.45
N PHE A 89 3.21 9.57 -3.58
CA PHE A 89 3.00 11.00 -3.43
C PHE A 89 2.29 11.25 -2.12
N ALA A 90 2.93 11.96 -1.19
CA ALA A 90 2.41 12.11 0.15
C ALA A 90 2.69 13.48 0.75
N THR A 91 1.89 13.84 1.74
CA THR A 91 2.02 15.11 2.47
C THR A 91 1.77 14.86 3.95
N GLU A 92 2.68 15.37 4.79
CA GLU A 92 2.49 15.40 6.23
C GLU A 92 2.08 16.81 6.67
N THR A 93 1.04 16.91 7.50
CA THR A 93 0.65 18.15 8.17
C THR A 93 0.69 17.93 9.67
N ARG A 94 1.34 18.85 10.40
CA ARG A 94 1.57 18.74 11.85
C ARG A 94 0.84 19.86 12.60
N VAL A 95 0.49 19.57 13.85
CA VAL A 95 -0.09 20.52 14.81
C VAL A 95 0.84 20.66 16.01
#